data_AF-A0A2D9Q846-F1
#
_entry.id   AF-A0A2D9Q846-F1
#
_cell.length_a   1.000
_cell.length_b   1.000
_cell.length_c   1.000
_cell.angle_alpha   90.00
_cell.angle_beta   90.00
_cell.angle_gamma   90.00
#
_symmetry.space_group_name_H-M   'P 1'
#
loop_
_entity.id
_entity.type
_entity.pdbx_description
1 polymer ?
#
loop_
_entity_poly.entity_id
_entity_poly.type
_entity_poly.pdbx_seq_one_letter_code
_entity_poly.pdbx_strand_id
1 'polypeptide(L)'
;MFSKTKKTERIDAEQREQYEYARQRIAQKKNLMRHFIIFLAGAILFIVLNEFLDIGKDFIIQKWYIWAILIWTFIFLVHLFNVFVINKFMDKEWEDRQLEKLKAKQAERIAELQKQVDNELPLPTKSHKTTLKNSLNNPLPPDVE
;
A
#
# COMPACT_ATOMS: atom_id res chain seq x y z
N MET A 1 -1.34 33.60 26.42
CA MET A 1 -0.53 33.18 25.25
C MET A 1 -0.69 31.68 25.05
N PHE A 2 -1.59 31.20 24.16
CA PHE A 2 -1.87 29.76 23.97
C PHE A 2 -2.31 29.43 22.54
N SER A 3 -1.49 29.69 21.53
CA SER A 3 -1.89 29.42 20.13
C SER A 3 -0.84 28.79 19.22
N LYS A 4 0.35 28.43 19.71
CA LYS A 4 1.40 27.83 18.85
C LYS A 4 1.41 26.29 18.81
N THR A 5 0.77 25.60 19.76
CA THR A 5 0.92 24.15 19.95
C THR A 5 0.21 23.28 18.90
N LYS A 6 -0.91 23.74 18.32
CA LYS A 6 -1.64 22.94 17.30
C LYS A 6 -0.88 22.81 15.97
N LYS A 7 -0.04 23.78 15.62
CA LYS A 7 0.71 23.73 14.35
C LYS A 7 1.89 22.76 14.46
N THR A 8 2.54 22.69 15.62
CA THR A 8 3.60 21.72 15.91
C THR A 8 3.08 20.29 15.93
N GLU A 9 1.89 20.05 16.48
CA GLU A 9 1.28 18.70 16.53
C GLU A 9 0.92 18.17 15.14
N ARG A 10 0.42 19.02 14.23
CA ARG A 10 0.17 18.64 12.83
C ARG A 10 1.45 18.38 12.04
N ILE A 11 2.49 19.18 12.26
CA ILE A 11 3.81 18.95 11.64
C ILE A 11 4.39 17.62 12.14
N ASP A 12 4.25 17.29 13.43
CA ASP A 12 4.73 16.02 13.99
C ASP A 12 3.99 14.81 13.39
N ALA A 13 2.68 14.92 13.19
CA ALA A 13 1.87 13.86 12.56
C ALA A 13 2.25 13.61 11.08
N GLU A 14 2.40 14.68 10.29
CA GLU A 14 2.80 14.57 8.88
C GLU A 14 4.23 14.01 8.73
N GLN A 15 5.15 14.42 9.60
CA GLN A 15 6.52 13.89 9.60
C GLN A 15 6.58 12.41 9.99
N ARG A 16 5.74 11.96 10.94
CA ARG A 16 5.60 10.55 11.29
C ARG A 16 5.09 9.73 10.12
N GLU A 17 4.07 10.22 9.42
CA GLU A 17 3.49 9.51 8.29
C GLU A 17 4.48 9.37 7.12
N GLN A 18 5.23 10.44 6.82
CA GLN A 18 6.32 10.40 5.83
C GLN A 18 7.43 9.41 6.23
N TYR A 19 7.79 9.38 7.51
CA TYR A 19 8.78 8.44 8.03
C TYR A 19 8.30 6.98 7.94
N GLU A 20 7.05 6.71 8.30
CA GLU A 20 6.46 5.37 8.21
C GLU A 20 6.36 4.88 6.77
N TYR A 21 5.94 5.75 5.86
CA TYR A 21 5.93 5.45 4.42
C TYR A 21 7.35 5.12 3.93
N ALA A 22 8.34 5.96 4.23
CA ALA A 22 9.73 5.71 3.85
C ALA A 22 10.26 4.38 4.43
N ARG A 23 9.94 4.09 5.70
CA ARG A 23 10.30 2.84 6.37
C ARG A 23 9.69 1.62 5.70
N GLN A 24 8.40 1.67 5.36
CA GLN A 24 7.73 0.58 4.65
C GLN A 24 8.38 0.32 3.28
N ARG A 25 8.71 1.38 2.52
CA ARG A 25 9.41 1.27 1.23
C ARG A 25 10.80 0.65 1.38
N ILE A 26 11.53 0.99 2.44
CA ILE A 26 12.82 0.38 2.75
C ILE A 26 12.66 -1.11 3.10
N ALA A 27 11.67 -1.46 3.92
CA ALA A 27 11.40 -2.85 4.30
C ALA A 27 11.04 -3.73 3.08
N GLN A 28 10.25 -3.20 2.15
CA GLN A 28 9.91 -3.88 0.90
C GLN A 28 11.16 -4.14 0.03
N LYS A 29 12.03 -3.14 -0.13
CA LYS A 29 13.30 -3.30 -0.86
C LYS A 29 14.21 -4.34 -0.18
N LYS A 30 14.27 -4.34 1.15
CA LYS A 30 15.05 -5.32 1.92
C LYS A 30 14.51 -6.74 1.74
N ASN A 31 13.19 -6.92 1.73
CA ASN A 31 12.57 -8.21 1.47
C ASN A 31 12.88 -8.72 0.06
N LEU A 32 12.84 -7.86 -0.96
CA LEU A 32 13.24 -8.24 -2.32
C LEU A 32 14.69 -8.77 -2.36
N MET A 33 15.62 -8.05 -1.72
CA MET A 33 17.02 -8.47 -1.66
C MET A 33 17.19 -9.81 -0.95
N ARG A 34 16.43 -10.08 0.13
CA ARG A 34 16.45 -11.39 0.80
C ARG A 34 16.03 -12.52 -0.15
N HIS A 35 14.93 -12.34 -0.88
CA HIS A 35 14.47 -13.36 -1.83
C HIS A 35 15.44 -13.52 -3.00
N PHE A 36 16.05 -12.44 -3.48
CA PHE A 36 17.11 -12.51 -4.49
C PHE A 36 18.32 -13.33 -4.04
N ILE A 37 18.76 -13.16 -2.78
CA ILE A 37 19.85 -13.96 -2.20
C ILE A 37 19.46 -15.44 -2.11
N ILE A 38 18.25 -15.76 -1.64
CA ILE A 38 17.75 -17.14 -1.58
C ILE A 38 17.65 -17.75 -2.99
N PHE A 39 17.19 -16.96 -3.97
CA PHE A 39 17.12 -17.39 -5.36
C PHE A 39 18.51 -17.72 -5.92
N LEU A 40 19.50 -16.86 -5.68
CA LEU A 40 20.88 -17.08 -6.13
C LEU A 40 21.50 -18.30 -5.46
N ALA A 41 21.27 -18.48 -4.15
CA ALA A 41 21.68 -19.68 -3.43
C ALA A 41 21.01 -20.95 -3.98
N GLY A 42 19.72 -20.90 -4.29
CA GLY A 42 18.98 -22.00 -4.93
C GLY A 42 19.52 -22.33 -6.32
N ALA A 43 19.85 -21.32 -7.13
CA ALA A 43 20.45 -21.52 -8.46
C ALA A 43 21.80 -22.25 -8.36
N ILE A 44 22.67 -21.83 -7.43
CA ILE A 44 23.95 -22.50 -7.15
C ILE A 44 23.71 -23.93 -6.67
N LEU A 45 22.72 -24.14 -5.79
CA LEU A 45 22.36 -25.47 -5.27
C LEU A 45 21.90 -26.42 -6.37
N PHE A 46 21.13 -25.97 -7.36
CA PHE A 46 20.75 -26.81 -8.51
C PHE A 46 21.94 -27.17 -9.42
N ILE A 47 22.87 -26.23 -9.63
CA ILE A 47 24.10 -26.51 -10.39
C ILE A 47 24.93 -27.57 -9.67
N VAL A 48 25.10 -27.45 -8.34
CA VAL A 48 25.85 -28.43 -7.54
C VAL A 48 25.14 -29.79 -7.52
N LEU A 49 23.83 -29.84 -7.35
CA LEU A 49 23.07 -31.10 -7.41
C LEU A 49 23.23 -31.82 -8.75
N ASN A 50 23.26 -31.08 -9.86
CA ASN A 50 23.43 -31.66 -11.19
C ASN A 50 24.89 -32.10 -11.44
N GLU A 51 25.87 -31.24 -11.13
CA GLU A 51 27.28 -31.46 -11.46
C GLU A 51 27.99 -32.40 -10.47
N PHE A 52 27.73 -32.26 -9.16
CA PHE A 52 28.47 -33.01 -8.14
C PHE A 52 27.83 -34.34 -7.74
N LEU A 53 26.50 -34.44 -7.79
CA LEU A 53 25.83 -35.66 -7.34
C LEU A 53 25.48 -36.61 -8.48
N ASP A 54 25.58 -36.19 -9.75
CA ASP A 54 25.22 -36.99 -10.93
C ASP A 54 23.83 -37.67 -10.79
N ILE A 55 22.99 -37.09 -9.91
CA ILE A 55 21.63 -37.53 -9.62
C ILE A 55 20.87 -37.26 -10.90
N GLY A 56 20.51 -38.30 -11.63
CA GLY A 56 19.92 -38.15 -12.97
C GLY A 56 20.16 -39.32 -13.91
N LYS A 57 21.22 -40.12 -13.68
CA LYS A 57 21.46 -41.34 -14.48
C LYS A 57 20.41 -42.42 -14.26
N ASP A 58 19.92 -42.57 -13.03
CA ASP A 58 18.90 -43.57 -12.65
C ASP A 58 17.49 -42.97 -12.48
N PHE A 59 17.32 -41.66 -12.67
CA PHE A 59 16.01 -41.02 -12.55
C PHE A 59 15.20 -41.20 -13.84
N ILE A 60 13.92 -41.58 -13.69
CA ILE A 60 12.95 -41.85 -14.77
C ILE A 60 12.78 -40.63 -15.70
N ILE A 61 13.07 -39.42 -15.22
CA ILE A 61 12.98 -38.17 -15.97
C ILE A 61 14.39 -37.72 -16.35
N GLN A 62 14.82 -38.10 -17.54
CA GLN A 62 16.06 -37.61 -18.15
C GLN A 62 16.00 -36.06 -18.18
N LYS A 63 16.97 -35.38 -17.55
CA LYS A 63 17.05 -33.90 -17.42
C LYS A 63 16.06 -33.23 -16.45
N TRP A 64 15.77 -33.85 -15.31
CA TRP A 64 14.96 -33.26 -14.23
C TRP A 64 15.42 -31.85 -13.79
N TYR A 65 16.72 -31.53 -13.87
CA TYR A 65 17.26 -30.21 -13.52
C TYR A 65 16.66 -29.08 -14.37
N ILE A 66 16.26 -29.35 -15.62
CA ILE A 66 15.60 -28.35 -16.49
C ILE A 66 14.26 -27.96 -15.88
N TRP A 67 13.46 -28.95 -15.45
CA TRP A 67 12.18 -28.70 -14.79
C TRP A 67 12.36 -27.98 -13.45
N ALA A 68 13.38 -28.35 -12.67
CA ALA A 68 13.70 -27.68 -11.42
C ALA A 68 14.05 -26.21 -11.65
N ILE A 69 14.93 -25.90 -12.61
CA ILE A 69 15.31 -24.53 -12.97
C ILE A 69 14.10 -23.76 -13.51
N LEU A 70 13.24 -24.38 -14.32
CA LEU A 70 12.06 -23.74 -14.91
C LEU A 70 11.06 -23.34 -13.82
N ILE A 71 10.75 -24.24 -12.88
CA ILE A 71 9.88 -23.96 -11.73
C ILE A 71 10.50 -22.88 -10.84
N TRP A 72 11.80 -22.99 -10.54
CA TRP A 72 12.49 -22.01 -9.70
C TRP A 72 12.51 -20.61 -10.32
N THR A 73 12.75 -20.54 -11.63
CA THR A 73 12.72 -19.30 -12.42
C THR A 73 11.30 -18.72 -12.47
N PHE A 74 10.27 -19.56 -12.61
CA PHE A 74 8.88 -19.11 -12.62
C PHE A 74 8.48 -18.45 -11.29
N ILE A 75 8.83 -19.08 -10.15
CA ILE A 75 8.58 -18.52 -8.82
C ILE A 75 9.27 -17.16 -8.67
N PHE A 76 10.52 -17.05 -9.13
CA PHE A 76 11.26 -15.79 -9.12
C PHE A 76 10.59 -14.71 -9.97
N LEU A 77 10.11 -15.06 -11.17
CA LEU A 77 9.39 -14.13 -12.05
C LEU A 77 8.15 -13.57 -11.36
N VAL A 78 7.30 -14.43 -10.80
CA VAL A 78 6.07 -14.02 -10.08
C VAL A 78 6.42 -13.06 -8.93
N HIS A 79 7.46 -13.38 -8.15
CA HIS A 79 7.91 -12.52 -7.06
C HIS A 79 8.40 -11.16 -7.57
N LEU A 80 9.18 -11.15 -8.66
CA LEU A 80 9.69 -9.93 -9.28
C LEU A 80 8.55 -9.05 -9.80
N PHE A 81 7.56 -9.62 -10.50
CA PHE A 81 6.38 -8.89 -10.96
C PHE A 81 5.54 -8.34 -9.78
N ASN A 82 5.35 -9.12 -8.72
CA ASN A 82 4.61 -8.65 -7.55
C ASN A 82 5.29 -7.44 -6.89
N VAL A 83 6.60 -7.51 -6.68
CA VAL A 83 7.33 -6.42 -6.03
C VAL A 83 7.54 -5.21 -6.96
N PHE A 84 7.71 -5.42 -8.27
CA PHE A 84 8.05 -4.35 -9.20
C PHE A 84 6.84 -3.68 -9.85
N VAL A 85 5.79 -4.44 -10.17
CA VAL A 85 4.59 -3.94 -10.86
C VAL A 85 3.48 -3.66 -9.87
N ILE A 86 3.12 -4.62 -9.01
CA ILE A 86 1.97 -4.47 -8.11
C ILE A 86 2.23 -3.39 -7.06
N ASN A 87 3.41 -3.38 -6.43
CA ASN A 87 3.76 -2.34 -5.44
C ASN A 87 4.03 -0.95 -6.03
N LYS A 88 4.32 -0.85 -7.33
CA LYS A 88 4.48 0.45 -8.01
C LYS A 88 3.14 0.99 -8.51
N PHE A 89 2.21 0.11 -8.87
CA PHE A 89 0.92 0.49 -9.45
C PHE A 89 -0.16 0.70 -8.37
N MET A 90 -0.22 -0.12 -7.32
CA MET A 90 -1.02 0.11 -6.11
C MET A 90 -0.18 0.80 -5.02
N ASP A 91 0.55 1.84 -5.38
CA ASP A 91 1.21 2.68 -4.36
C ASP A 91 0.15 3.52 -3.63
N LYS A 92 0.48 4.00 -2.43
CA LYS A 92 -0.44 4.77 -1.57
C LYS A 92 -1.10 5.95 -2.30
N GLU A 93 -0.39 6.56 -3.25
CA GLU A 93 -0.94 7.61 -4.10
C GLU A 93 -2.16 7.18 -4.95
N TRP A 94 -2.22 5.93 -5.39
CA TRP A 94 -3.38 5.43 -6.12
C TRP A 94 -4.59 5.32 -5.19
N GLU A 95 -4.41 4.83 -3.96
CA GLU A 95 -5.45 4.76 -2.94
C GLU A 95 -5.93 6.16 -2.56
N ASP A 96 -5.02 7.10 -2.31
CA ASP A 96 -5.34 8.49 -2.00
C ASP A 96 -6.17 9.14 -3.11
N ARG A 97 -5.83 8.88 -4.38
CA ARG A 97 -6.62 9.36 -5.53
C ARG A 97 -8.03 8.77 -5.57
N GLN A 98 -8.22 7.50 -5.18
CA GLN A 98 -9.57 6.92 -5.10
C GLN A 98 -10.34 7.47 -3.90
N LEU A 99 -9.67 7.66 -2.77
CA LEU A 99 -10.25 8.20 -1.55
C LEU A 99 -10.76 9.63 -1.77
N GLU A 100 -9.95 10.49 -2.40
CA GLU A 100 -10.36 11.86 -2.74
C GLU A 100 -11.58 11.89 -3.67
N LYS A 101 -11.67 10.97 -4.64
CA LYS A 101 -12.86 10.84 -5.50
C LYS A 101 -14.11 10.45 -4.70
N LEU A 102 -13.98 9.53 -3.75
CA LEU A 102 -15.09 9.09 -2.89
C LEU A 102 -15.55 10.21 -1.95
N LYS A 103 -14.60 10.92 -1.32
CA LYS A 103 -14.89 12.09 -0.47
C LYS A 103 -15.61 13.18 -1.24
N ALA A 104 -15.17 13.49 -2.46
CA ALA A 104 -15.83 14.49 -3.31
C ALA A 104 -17.29 14.12 -3.58
N LYS A 105 -17.56 12.86 -3.90
CA LYS A 105 -18.92 12.35 -4.14
C LYS A 105 -19.80 12.38 -2.90
N GLN A 106 -19.23 12.08 -1.73
CA GLN A 106 -19.92 12.21 -0.45
C GLN A 106 -20.25 13.67 -0.12
N ALA A 107 -19.30 14.58 -0.34
CA ALA A 107 -19.51 16.02 -0.11
C ALA A 107 -20.63 16.59 -0.99
N GLU A 108 -20.69 16.18 -2.26
CA GLU A 108 -21.77 16.54 -3.17
C GLU A 108 -23.13 16.04 -2.68
N ARG A 109 -23.20 14.78 -2.22
CA ARG A 109 -24.46 14.22 -1.69
C ARG A 109 -24.91 14.90 -0.41
N ILE A 110 -23.99 15.25 0.48
CA ILE A 110 -24.28 16.02 1.70
C ILE A 110 -24.83 17.41 1.34
N ALA A 111 -24.24 18.08 0.34
CA ALA A 111 -24.71 19.39 -0.12
C ALA A 111 -26.14 19.32 -0.70
N GLU A 112 -26.45 18.25 -1.45
CA GLU A 112 -27.79 18.02 -1.99
C GLU A 112 -28.82 17.75 -0.89
N LEU A 113 -28.49 16.89 0.07
CA LEU A 113 -29.34 16.62 1.23
C LEU A 113 -29.58 17.88 2.05
N GLN A 114 -28.55 18.72 2.23
CA GLN A 114 -28.69 20.00 2.91
C GLN A 114 -29.69 20.92 2.19
N LYS A 115 -29.63 20.97 0.86
CA LYS A 115 -30.54 21.78 0.04
C LYS A 115 -31.99 21.29 0.12
N GLN A 116 -32.21 19.98 0.27
CA GLN A 116 -33.54 19.40 0.49
C GLN A 116 -34.09 19.77 1.87
N VAL A 117 -33.27 19.61 2.92
CA VAL A 117 -33.63 20.00 4.29
C VAL A 117 -33.96 21.49 4.40
N ASP A 118 -33.16 22.36 3.76
CA ASP A 118 -33.39 23.80 3.75
C ASP A 118 -34.69 24.21 3.00
N ASN A 119 -35.15 23.41 2.03
CA ASN A 119 -36.43 23.61 1.34
C ASN A 119 -37.62 23.12 2.16
N GLU A 120 -37.50 21.99 2.86
CA GLU A 120 -38.60 21.39 3.65
C GLU A 120 -38.77 22.03 5.03
N LEU A 121 -37.70 22.57 5.61
CA LEU A 121 -37.68 23.22 6.92
C LEU A 121 -36.99 24.59 6.84
N PRO A 122 -37.70 25.69 6.53
CA PRO A 122 -37.15 27.04 6.59
C PRO A 122 -36.95 27.46 8.05
N LEU A 123 -35.86 26.99 8.68
CA LEU A 123 -35.46 27.37 10.03
C LEU A 123 -34.62 28.66 10.04
N PRO A 124 -34.70 29.50 11.09
CA PRO A 124 -33.96 30.74 11.18
C PRO A 124 -32.44 30.51 11.15
N THR A 125 -31.79 31.23 10.24
CA THR A 125 -30.51 30.96 9.56
C THR A 125 -29.23 31.00 10.41
N LYS A 126 -29.30 31.08 11.75
CA LYS A 126 -28.12 31.36 12.59
C LYS A 126 -27.41 30.17 13.23
N SER A 127 -28.06 29.01 13.38
CA SER A 127 -27.45 27.86 14.11
C SER A 127 -26.59 26.95 13.21
N HIS A 128 -26.95 26.80 11.94
CA HIS A 128 -26.45 25.69 11.11
C HIS A 128 -25.05 25.87 10.51
N LYS A 129 -24.61 27.11 10.21
CA LYS A 129 -23.26 27.38 9.65
C LYS A 129 -22.12 26.96 10.60
N THR A 130 -22.39 26.88 11.90
CA THR A 130 -21.39 26.48 12.91
C THR A 130 -21.17 24.96 12.91
N THR A 131 -22.21 24.17 12.64
CA THR A 131 -22.14 22.69 12.71
C THR A 131 -21.43 22.09 11.49
N LEU A 132 -21.73 22.57 10.28
CA LEU A 132 -21.06 22.09 9.06
C LEU A 132 -19.58 22.48 9.00
N LYS A 133 -19.23 23.69 9.47
CA LYS A 133 -17.82 24.12 9.52
C LYS A 133 -17.01 23.28 10.50
N ASN A 134 -17.62 22.79 11.58
CA ASN A 134 -16.95 21.88 12.52
C ASN A 134 -16.83 20.45 11.97
N SER A 135 -17.81 19.96 11.19
CA SER A 135 -17.74 18.65 10.56
C SER A 135 -16.69 18.57 9.43
N LEU A 136 -16.47 19.67 8.69
CA LEU A 136 -15.43 19.73 7.66
C LEU A 136 -14.01 19.91 8.24
N ASN A 137 -13.92 20.47 9.44
CA ASN A 137 -12.67 20.73 10.15
C ASN A 137 -12.26 19.58 11.09
N ASN A 138 -13.12 18.57 11.26
CA ASN A 138 -12.80 17.42 12.07
C ASN A 138 -11.89 16.52 11.24
N PRO A 139 -10.64 16.24 11.69
CA PRO A 139 -9.84 15.23 11.02
C PRO A 139 -10.62 13.91 11.06
N LEU A 140 -10.50 13.12 9.98
CA LEU A 140 -10.97 11.74 9.99
C LEU A 140 -10.42 11.05 11.25
N PRO A 141 -11.20 10.16 11.88
CA PRO A 141 -10.69 9.37 12.99
C PRO A 141 -9.36 8.74 12.54
N PRO A 142 -8.32 8.74 13.39
CA PRO A 142 -7.08 8.06 13.06
C PRO A 142 -7.45 6.63 12.65
N ASP A 143 -6.93 6.19 11.50
CA ASP A 143 -7.17 4.83 11.00
C ASP A 143 -7.00 3.87 12.17
N VAL A 144 -8.05 3.07 12.40
CA VAL A 144 -8.08 2.09 13.48
C VAL A 144 -6.96 1.09 13.17
N GLU A 145 -5.96 1.08 14.05
CA GLU A 145 -4.76 0.23 14.01
C GLU A 145 -5.05 -1.26 13.70
#